data_AF-A0A1Q3RX18-F1
#
_entry.id   AF-A0A1Q3RX18-F1
#
_cell.length_a   1.000
_cell.length_b   1.000
_cell.length_c   1.000
_cell.angle_alpha   90.00
_cell.angle_beta   90.00
_cell.angle_gamma   90.00
#
_symmetry.space_group_name_H-M   'P 1'
#
loop_
_entity.id
_entity.type
_entity.pdbx_description
1 polymer ?
#
loop_
_entity_poly.entity_id
_entity_poly.type
_entity_poly.pdbx_seq_one_letter_code
_entity_poly.pdbx_strand_id
1 'polypeptide(L)'
;MKNIQLEKLDKYKDNPNYELIDGNIYKDIEEDHYVFALSYELEGEEDSQYPLEDILDKFLLHVSDFIDEDSYYTNREVTLELGGGLDDIKEAIDSIIGKRVYNEEYVDNDGVTRVKLVIA
;
A
#
# COMPACT_ATOMS: atom_id res chain seq x y z
N MET A 1 1.06 10.52 1.30
CA MET A 1 2.01 9.39 1.16
C MET A 1 3.08 9.70 0.12
N LYS A 2 4.36 9.54 0.46
CA LYS A 2 5.50 9.73 -0.46
C LYS A 2 6.58 8.69 -0.23
N ASN A 3 7.61 8.71 -1.08
CA ASN A 3 8.78 7.82 -1.00
C ASN A 3 8.37 6.34 -0.96
N ILE A 4 7.29 5.99 -1.66
CA ILE A 4 6.70 4.66 -1.61
C ILE A 4 7.67 3.66 -2.24
N GLN A 5 8.08 2.64 -1.47
CA GLN A 5 9.07 1.65 -1.88
C GLN A 5 8.60 0.24 -1.56
N LEU A 6 9.08 -0.72 -2.35
CA LEU A 6 8.86 -2.13 -2.06
C LEU A 6 9.79 -2.58 -0.94
N GLU A 7 9.24 -3.31 0.01
CA GLU A 7 9.97 -3.88 1.12
C GLU A 7 10.11 -5.39 1.00
N LYS A 8 11.19 -5.92 1.58
CA LYS A 8 11.38 -7.37 1.72
C LYS A 8 11.31 -7.72 3.19
N LEU A 9 10.26 -8.45 3.56
CA LEU A 9 10.04 -8.86 4.94
C LEU A 9 10.84 -10.13 5.28
N ASP A 10 11.40 -10.16 6.49
CA ASP A 10 12.11 -11.33 7.00
C ASP A 10 11.19 -12.56 7.15
N LYS A 11 9.88 -12.36 7.35
CA LYS A 11 8.90 -13.46 7.51
C LYS A 11 8.75 -14.35 6.27
N TYR A 12 9.16 -13.88 5.09
CA TYR A 12 9.19 -14.67 3.86
C TYR A 12 10.41 -15.58 3.77
N LYS A 13 11.48 -15.27 4.50
CA LYS A 13 12.76 -15.97 4.38
C LYS A 13 12.67 -17.35 5.00
N ASP A 14 13.02 -18.37 4.22
CA ASP A 14 13.01 -19.78 4.63
C ASP A 14 11.64 -20.25 5.18
N ASN A 15 10.57 -19.54 4.84
CA ASN A 15 9.21 -19.84 5.28
C ASN A 15 8.46 -20.59 4.16
N PRO A 16 8.14 -21.89 4.35
CA PRO A 16 7.48 -22.69 3.32
C PRO A 16 6.04 -22.26 3.03
N ASN A 17 5.43 -21.39 3.84
CA ASN A 17 4.09 -20.86 3.60
C ASN A 17 4.07 -19.73 2.55
N TYR A 18 5.24 -19.23 2.13
CA TYR A 18 5.36 -18.20 1.11
C TYR A 18 6.18 -18.69 -0.07
N GLU A 19 5.61 -18.59 -1.28
CA GLU A 19 6.32 -18.87 -2.53
C GLU A 19 6.62 -17.57 -3.26
N LEU A 20 7.89 -17.32 -3.61
CA LEU A 20 8.25 -16.15 -4.41
C LEU A 20 7.73 -16.30 -5.85
N ILE A 21 6.91 -15.36 -6.30
CA ILE A 21 6.28 -15.39 -7.63
C ILE A 21 7.02 -14.47 -8.60
N ASP A 22 7.18 -13.20 -8.24
CA ASP A 22 7.75 -12.18 -9.12
C ASP A 22 8.28 -10.99 -8.31
N GLY A 23 9.57 -10.66 -8.43
CA GLY A 23 10.17 -9.54 -7.73
C GLY A 23 10.05 -9.64 -6.20
N ASN A 24 9.12 -8.85 -5.63
CA ASN A 24 8.77 -8.84 -4.19
C ASN A 24 7.33 -9.31 -3.93
N ILE A 25 6.70 -9.98 -4.89
CA ILE A 25 5.38 -10.58 -4.76
C ILE A 25 5.53 -12.05 -4.37
N TYR A 26 4.86 -12.44 -3.30
CA TYR A 26 4.83 -13.80 -2.79
C TYR A 26 3.40 -14.34 -2.86
N LYS A 27 3.24 -15.64 -3.04
CA LYS A 27 1.98 -16.33 -2.81
C LYS A 27 1.94 -16.81 -1.37
N ASP A 28 0.92 -16.43 -0.62
CA ASP A 28 0.57 -17.05 0.66
C ASP A 28 -0.15 -18.38 0.37
N ILE A 29 0.48 -19.49 0.74
CA ILE A 29 -0.02 -20.83 0.47
C ILE A 29 -1.18 -21.19 1.41
N GLU A 30 -1.20 -20.65 2.63
CA GLU A 30 -2.24 -20.96 3.61
C GLU A 30 -3.54 -20.22 3.29
N GLU A 31 -3.44 -18.96 2.88
CA GLU A 31 -4.60 -18.11 2.59
C GLU A 31 -5.00 -18.07 1.09
N ASP A 32 -4.21 -18.71 0.22
CA ASP A 32 -4.41 -18.79 -1.23
C ASP A 32 -4.60 -17.42 -1.92
N HIS A 33 -3.82 -16.42 -1.49
CA HIS A 33 -3.74 -15.11 -2.12
C HIS A 33 -2.28 -14.70 -2.39
N TYR A 34 -2.08 -13.53 -3.00
CA TYR A 34 -0.74 -12.96 -3.19
C TYR A 34 -0.53 -11.79 -2.24
N VAL A 35 0.72 -11.60 -1.81
CA VAL A 35 1.13 -10.52 -0.92
C VAL A 35 2.37 -9.81 -1.45
N PHE A 36 2.50 -8.55 -1.11
CA PHE A 36 3.74 -7.78 -1.23
C PHE A 36 3.82 -6.78 -0.09
N ALA A 37 5.04 -6.38 0.27
CA ALA A 37 5.26 -5.38 1.30
C ALA A 37 5.73 -4.06 0.69
N LEU A 38 5.31 -2.96 1.32
CA LEU A 38 5.73 -1.62 0.95
C LEU A 38 5.92 -0.74 2.19
N SER A 39 6.74 0.28 2.04
CA SER A 39 6.93 1.36 2.99
C SER A 39 6.57 2.70 2.36
N TYR A 40 6.13 3.66 3.16
CA TYR A 40 5.92 5.05 2.74
C TYR A 40 6.03 6.03 3.91
N GLU A 41 6.29 7.30 3.57
CA GLU A 41 6.28 8.40 4.54
C GLU A 41 5.00 9.24 4.42
N LEU A 42 4.51 9.74 5.55
CA LEU A 42 3.43 10.73 5.60
C LEU A 42 3.95 12.16 5.62
N GLU A 43 3.27 13.05 4.90
CA GLU A 43 3.70 14.45 4.80
C GLU A 43 2.97 15.35 5.79
N GLY A 44 3.71 16.17 6.54
CA GLY A 44 3.12 17.17 7.43
C GLY A 44 2.14 16.58 8.43
N GLU A 45 0.90 17.06 8.40
CA GLU A 45 -0.21 16.61 9.25
C GLU A 45 -1.13 15.60 8.51
N GLU A 46 -0.66 14.97 7.42
CA GLU A 46 -1.44 13.95 6.70
C GLU A 46 -1.87 12.82 7.65
N ASP A 47 -3.12 12.39 7.50
CA ASP A 47 -3.56 11.09 7.98
C ASP A 47 -3.34 10.07 6.85
N SER A 48 -2.67 8.95 7.13
CA SER A 48 -2.50 7.87 6.16
C SER A 48 -3.83 7.28 5.70
N GLN A 49 -4.91 7.46 6.48
CA GLN A 49 -6.15 6.74 6.31
C GLN A 49 -6.75 6.91 4.91
N TYR A 50 -7.06 8.15 4.48
CA TYR A 50 -7.76 8.35 3.20
C TYR A 50 -6.94 7.89 1.98
N PRO A 51 -5.64 8.26 1.83
CA PRO A 51 -4.89 7.84 0.66
C PRO A 51 -4.68 6.32 0.63
N LEU A 52 -4.51 5.69 1.79
CA LEU A 52 -4.38 4.23 1.86
C LEU A 52 -5.71 3.54 1.51
N GLU A 53 -6.83 3.95 2.12
CA GLU A 53 -8.16 3.37 1.85
C GLU A 53 -8.52 3.48 0.35
N ASP A 54 -8.30 4.63 -0.28
CA ASP A 54 -8.57 4.81 -1.71
C ASP A 54 -7.65 3.93 -2.59
N ILE A 55 -6.42 3.65 -2.16
CA ILE A 55 -5.51 2.73 -2.86
C ILE A 55 -5.98 1.28 -2.73
N LEU A 56 -6.37 0.87 -1.52
CA LEU A 56 -6.91 -0.47 -1.28
C LEU A 56 -8.17 -0.69 -2.11
N ASP A 57 -9.09 0.26 -2.13
CA ASP A 57 -10.32 0.18 -2.92
C ASP A 57 -10.05 0.21 -4.43
N LYS A 58 -9.16 1.10 -4.91
CA LYS A 58 -8.85 1.24 -6.34
C LYS A 58 -8.25 -0.03 -6.93
N PHE A 59 -7.37 -0.70 -6.17
CA PHE A 59 -6.64 -1.88 -6.62
C PHE A 59 -7.13 -3.18 -5.96
N LEU A 60 -8.32 -3.18 -5.33
CA LEU A 60 -8.91 -4.38 -4.71
C LEU A 60 -7.96 -5.12 -3.74
N LEU A 61 -7.18 -4.35 -2.97
CA LEU A 61 -6.22 -4.86 -1.99
C LEU A 61 -6.78 -4.80 -0.58
N HIS A 62 -6.15 -5.51 0.34
CA HIS A 62 -6.38 -5.39 1.78
C HIS A 62 -5.05 -5.33 2.52
N VAL A 63 -5.06 -4.76 3.72
CA VAL A 63 -3.89 -4.85 4.63
C VAL A 63 -3.88 -6.26 5.22
N SER A 64 -2.82 -7.00 4.94
CA SER A 64 -2.54 -8.31 5.53
C SER A 64 -1.86 -8.15 6.88
N ASP A 65 -0.91 -7.22 6.98
CA ASP A 65 -0.08 -7.07 8.18
C ASP A 65 0.47 -5.65 8.36
N PHE A 66 0.69 -5.26 9.61
CA PHE A 66 1.38 -4.02 10.00
C PHE A 66 2.75 -4.40 10.58
N ILE A 67 3.84 -3.98 9.95
CA ILE A 67 5.18 -4.53 10.25
C ILE A 67 5.94 -3.70 11.28
N ASP A 68 5.72 -2.39 11.31
CA ASP A 68 6.42 -1.48 12.23
C ASP A 68 5.52 -0.32 12.66
N GLU A 69 4.61 -0.61 13.59
CA GLU A 69 3.70 0.40 14.15
C GLU A 69 4.43 1.48 14.98
N ASP A 70 5.63 1.19 15.50
CA ASP A 70 6.42 2.14 16.30
C ASP A 70 7.07 3.23 15.42
N SER A 71 7.46 2.89 14.20
CA SER A 71 8.03 3.82 13.22
C SER A 71 7.06 4.96 12.83
N TYR A 72 5.75 4.70 12.90
CA TYR A 72 4.72 5.70 12.64
C TYR A 72 4.82 6.90 13.60
N TYR A 73 5.00 6.64 14.90
CA TYR A 73 5.03 7.70 15.91
C TYR A 73 6.35 8.47 15.94
N THR A 74 7.43 7.89 15.43
CA THR A 74 8.78 8.47 15.48
C THR A 74 9.16 9.19 14.20
N ASN A 75 8.94 8.55 13.04
CA ASN A 75 9.39 9.02 11.75
C ASN A 75 8.26 9.29 10.75
N ARG A 76 7.00 9.02 11.13
CA ARG A 76 5.83 9.05 10.23
C ARG A 76 6.03 8.14 9.01
N GLU A 77 6.79 7.06 9.21
CA GLU A 77 7.00 5.99 8.25
C GLU A 77 5.99 4.89 8.57
N VAL A 78 5.47 4.27 7.53
CA VAL A 78 4.50 3.18 7.64
C VAL A 78 4.95 2.06 6.74
N THR A 79 5.09 0.85 7.30
CA THR A 79 5.41 -0.37 6.56
C THR A 79 4.29 -1.38 6.72
N LEU A 80 3.74 -1.82 5.60
CA LEU A 80 2.59 -2.71 5.52
C LEU A 80 2.90 -3.89 4.61
N GLU A 81 2.23 -5.01 4.87
CA GLU A 81 1.97 -6.03 3.87
C GLU A 81 0.56 -5.86 3.32
N LEU A 82 0.44 -5.83 1.99
CA LEU A 82 -0.83 -5.79 1.29
C LEU A 82 -1.07 -7.13 0.59
N GLY A 83 -2.30 -7.62 0.69
CA GLY A 83 -2.77 -8.84 0.04
C GLY A 83 -3.80 -8.55 -1.05
N GLY A 84 -3.88 -9.41 -2.06
CA GLY A 84 -4.82 -9.29 -3.18
C GLY A 84 -4.62 -10.29 -4.30
N GLY A 85 -5.26 -10.01 -5.45
CA GLY A 85 -5.03 -10.74 -6.69
C GLY A 85 -3.67 -10.41 -7.31
N LEU A 86 -3.05 -11.36 -8.03
CA LEU A 86 -1.73 -11.15 -8.64
C LEU A 86 -1.71 -9.97 -9.62
N ASP A 87 -2.74 -9.88 -10.47
CA ASP A 87 -2.83 -8.81 -11.48
C ASP A 87 -3.08 -7.46 -10.82
N ASP A 88 -3.91 -7.41 -9.79
CA ASP A 88 -4.23 -6.19 -9.05
C ASP A 88 -3.00 -5.66 -8.28
N ILE A 89 -2.22 -6.56 -7.66
CA ILE A 89 -0.95 -6.22 -7.01
C ILE A 89 0.04 -5.65 -8.03
N LYS A 90 0.16 -6.26 -9.20
CA LYS A 90 1.05 -5.76 -10.25
C LYS A 90 0.64 -4.36 -10.70
N GLU A 91 -0.66 -4.14 -10.91
CA GLU A 91 -1.18 -2.82 -11.26
C GLU A 91 -0.91 -1.77 -10.17
N ALA A 92 -1.10 -2.14 -8.90
CA ALA A 92 -0.81 -1.28 -7.76
C ALA A 92 0.67 -0.90 -7.73
N ILE A 93 1.58 -1.88 -7.82
CA ILE A 93 3.03 -1.67 -7.81
C ILE A 93 3.44 -0.72 -8.94
N ASP A 94 3.01 -0.97 -10.17
CA ASP A 94 3.31 -0.14 -11.33
C ASP A 94 2.78 1.30 -11.19
N SER A 95 1.67 1.45 -10.45
CA SER A 95 1.00 2.74 -10.27
C SER A 95 1.60 3.59 -9.16
N ILE A 96 2.04 2.99 -8.04
CA ILE A 96 2.32 3.75 -6.80
C ILE A 96 3.80 3.80 -6.42
N ILE A 97 4.62 2.82 -6.82
CA ILE A 97 6.02 2.77 -6.39
C ILE A 97 6.79 3.96 -6.98
N GLY A 98 7.52 4.68 -6.11
CA GLY A 98 8.23 5.90 -6.48
C GLY A 98 7.33 7.11 -6.78
N LYS A 99 6.01 7.00 -6.55
CA LYS A 99 5.05 8.08 -6.73
C LYS A 99 4.69 8.77 -5.42
N ARG A 100 4.09 9.95 -5.54
CA ARG A 100 3.41 10.62 -4.43
C ARG A 100 1.92 10.33 -4.54
N VAL A 101 1.32 9.86 -3.46
CA VAL A 101 -0.10 9.51 -3.38
C VAL A 101 -0.76 10.35 -2.30
N TYR A 102 -1.80 11.09 -2.66
CA TYR A 102 -2.50 11.98 -1.75
C TYR A 102 -3.94 12.20 -2.19
N ASN A 103 -4.75 12.71 -1.29
CA ASN A 103 -6.10 13.11 -1.58
C ASN A 103 -6.17 14.62 -1.79
N GLU A 104 -6.93 15.06 -2.80
CA GLU A 104 -7.23 16.48 -3.00
C GLU A 104 -8.73 16.75 -3.04
N GLU A 105 -9.12 17.90 -2.48
CA GLU A 105 -10.49 18.38 -2.56
C GLU A 105 -10.78 18.95 -3.94
N TYR A 106 -12.00 18.73 -4.42
CA TYR A 106 -12.55 19.38 -5.60
C TYR A 106 -14.03 19.66 -5.42
N VAL A 107 -14.53 20.67 -6.13
CA VAL A 107 -15.96 20.98 -6.18
C VAL A 107 -16.56 20.29 -7.39
N ASP A 108 -17.58 19.46 -7.18
CA ASP A 108 -18.28 18.79 -8.28
C ASP A 108 -19.26 19.73 -9.01
N ASN A 109 -19.96 19.21 -10.03
CA ASN A 109 -20.92 20.00 -10.81
C ASN A 109 -22.14 20.48 -10.02
N ASP A 110 -22.40 19.89 -8.86
CA ASP A 110 -23.51 20.24 -7.96
C ASP A 110 -23.07 21.23 -6.86
N GLY A 111 -21.79 21.67 -6.88
CA GLY A 111 -21.23 22.57 -5.88
C GLY A 111 -20.83 21.88 -4.58
N VAL A 112 -20.76 20.54 -4.56
CA VAL A 112 -20.41 19.75 -3.37
C VAL A 112 -18.91 19.49 -3.35
N THR A 113 -18.26 19.80 -2.22
CA THR A 113 -16.86 19.42 -1.98
C THR A 113 -16.75 17.90 -1.87
N ARG A 114 -15.90 17.32 -2.70
CA ARG A 114 -15.53 15.91 -2.70
C ARG A 114 -14.03 15.76 -2.59
N VAL A 115 -13.61 14.56 -2.23
CA VAL A 115 -12.22 14.17 -2.18
C VAL A 115 -11.95 13.18 -3.31
N LYS A 116 -10.79 13.27 -3.94
CA LYS A 116 -10.33 12.27 -4.92
C LYS A 116 -8.88 11.88 -4.65
N LEU A 117 -8.55 10.64 -4.94
CA LEU A 117 -7.20 10.14 -4.96
C LEU A 117 -6.41 10.74 -6.14
N VAL A 118 -5.17 11.14 -5.86
CA VAL A 118 -4.18 11.58 -6.85
C VAL A 118 -2.91 10.76 -6.70
N ILE A 119 -2.39 10.28 -7.82
CA ILE A 119 -1.11 9.58 -7.94
C ILE A 119 -0.24 10.39 -8.91
N ALA A 120 0.89 10.92 -8.44
CA ALA A 120 1.78 11.83 -9.19
C ALA A 120 3.20 11.28 -9.30
#